data_AF-A0A7Y9I3V3-F1
#
_entry.id   AF-A0A7Y9I3V3-F1
#
_cell.length_a   1.000
_cell.length_b   1.000
_cell.length_c   1.000
_cell.angle_alpha   90.00
_cell.angle_beta   90.00
_cell.angle_gamma   90.00
#
_symmetry.space_group_name_H-M   'P 1'
#
loop_
_entity.id
_entity.type
_entity.pdbx_description
1 polymer ?
#
loop_
_entity_poly.entity_id
_entity_poly.type
_entity_poly.pdbx_seq_one_letter_code
_entity_poly.pdbx_strand_id
1 'polypeptide(L)'
;MTRRLTAGMPIVALIGLALLAVPRVVLHDLGIIEEGTFVNLLFVFVPPVIWIVVVLTRRVPNPFLTLLIIGALYGVFLAITHQLLWDLSWAGSPPTLGGNLSTLPPAAHAAITRGFAVISSLLTGLIVGAVTGLAGWLISRISGRIRMNRVR
;
A
#
# COMPACT_ATOMS: atom_id res chain seq x y z
N MET A 1 -0.24 26.50 -7.07
CA MET A 1 0.00 26.72 -5.62
C MET A 1 -0.07 25.37 -4.89
N THR A 2 1.01 24.59 -4.90
CA THR A 2 1.03 23.25 -4.29
C THR A 2 1.26 23.37 -2.79
N ARG A 3 0.21 23.15 -1.98
CA ARG A 3 0.31 22.99 -0.52
C ARG A 3 1.34 21.89 -0.22
N ARG A 4 2.50 22.26 0.33
CA ARG A 4 3.39 21.32 1.00
C ARG A 4 2.66 20.92 2.27
N LEU A 5 2.08 19.73 2.29
CA LEU A 5 1.64 19.14 3.56
C LEU A 5 2.89 18.90 4.42
N THR A 6 2.69 18.60 5.69
CA THR A 6 3.74 18.31 6.69
C THR A 6 4.77 17.25 6.26
N ALA A 7 4.47 16.44 5.24
CA ALA A 7 5.47 15.69 4.47
C ALA A 7 6.09 16.62 3.42
N GLY A 8 7.40 16.86 3.47
CA GLY A 8 8.11 17.83 2.61
C GLY A 8 8.09 17.59 1.08
N MET A 9 7.11 16.84 0.55
CA MET A 9 6.84 16.56 -0.84
C MET A 9 5.46 17.10 -1.28
N PRO A 10 5.28 17.43 -2.58
CA PRO A 10 3.97 17.80 -3.11
C PRO A 10 3.01 16.60 -3.09
N ILE A 11 1.71 16.87 -2.85
CA ILE A 11 0.66 15.83 -2.80
C ILE A 11 0.64 14.92 -4.04
N VAL A 12 0.90 15.49 -5.22
CA VAL A 12 0.96 14.75 -6.49
C VAL A 12 2.06 13.68 -6.47
N ALA A 13 3.21 13.96 -5.84
CA ALA A 13 4.27 12.97 -5.70
C ALA A 13 3.88 11.84 -4.74
N LEU A 14 3.18 12.16 -3.65
CA LEU A 14 2.69 11.15 -2.70
C LEU A 14 1.69 10.20 -3.38
N ILE A 15 0.75 10.77 -4.13
CA ILE A 15 -0.23 10.01 -4.93
C ILE A 15 0.50 9.16 -5.98
N GLY A 16 1.42 9.76 -6.75
CA GLY A 16 2.16 9.05 -7.79
C GLY A 16 2.97 7.87 -7.23
N LEU A 17 3.61 8.04 -6.07
CA LEU A 17 4.33 6.96 -5.40
C LEU A 17 3.36 5.85 -4.96
N ALA A 18 2.23 6.18 -4.33
CA ALA A 18 1.24 5.19 -3.93
C ALA A 18 0.66 4.42 -5.12
N LEU A 19 0.45 5.09 -6.26
CA LEU A 19 -0.03 4.46 -7.50
C LEU A 19 0.94 3.44 -8.09
N LEU A 20 2.24 3.49 -7.78
CA LEU A 20 3.21 2.49 -8.26
C LEU A 20 2.88 1.06 -7.80
N ALA A 21 2.18 0.92 -6.68
CA ALA A 21 1.78 -0.39 -6.15
C ALA A 21 0.45 -0.91 -6.73
N VAL A 22 -0.35 -0.06 -7.38
CA VAL A 22 -1.66 -0.43 -7.94
C VAL A 22 -1.58 -1.46 -9.07
N PRO A 23 -0.61 -1.41 -10.01
CA PRO A 23 -0.50 -2.43 -11.06
C PRO A 23 -0.44 -3.86 -10.52
N ARG A 24 0.25 -4.08 -9.39
CA ARG A 24 0.29 -5.38 -8.72
C ARG A 24 -1.09 -5.87 -8.34
N VAL A 25 -1.91 -4.98 -7.75
CA VAL A 25 -3.27 -5.30 -7.29
C VAL A 25 -4.12 -5.72 -8.47
N VAL A 26 -4.11 -4.95 -9.57
CA VAL A 26 -4.90 -5.27 -10.76
C VAL A 26 -4.48 -6.61 -11.36
N LEU A 27 -3.17 -6.85 -11.50
CA LEU A 27 -2.67 -8.11 -12.07
C LEU A 27 -2.97 -9.31 -11.17
N HIS A 28 -2.88 -9.14 -9.85
CA HIS A 28 -3.16 -10.17 -8.86
C HIS A 28 -4.66 -10.49 -8.79
N ASP A 29 -5.51 -9.47 -8.75
CA ASP A 29 -6.98 -9.61 -8.73
C ASP A 29 -7.54 -10.26 -10.00
N LEU A 30 -6.87 -10.09 -11.14
CA LEU A 30 -7.23 -10.75 -12.40
C LEU A 30 -6.62 -12.16 -12.54
N GLY A 31 -5.85 -12.63 -11.55
CA GLY A 31 -5.19 -13.93 -11.60
C GLY A 31 -4.07 -14.02 -12.64
N ILE A 32 -3.55 -12.89 -13.14
CA ILE A 32 -2.48 -12.85 -14.16
C ILE A 32 -1.12 -13.16 -13.54
N ILE A 33 -0.89 -12.67 -12.31
CA ILE A 33 0.32 -12.97 -11.55
C ILE A 33 -0.01 -13.93 -10.41
N GLU A 34 0.71 -15.05 -10.37
CA GLU A 34 0.53 -16.06 -9.34
C GLU A 34 1.36 -15.75 -8.09
N GLU A 35 0.79 -16.02 -6.92
CA GLU A 35 1.50 -15.92 -5.65
C GLU A 35 2.68 -16.91 -5.59
N GLY A 36 3.74 -16.53 -4.87
CA GLY A 36 4.95 -17.36 -4.78
C GLY A 36 5.88 -17.29 -6.01
N THR A 37 5.45 -16.66 -7.11
CA THR A 37 6.33 -16.45 -8.27
C THR A 37 7.31 -15.30 -8.07
N PHE A 38 8.44 -15.36 -8.78
CA PHE A 38 9.42 -14.28 -8.83
C PHE A 38 8.82 -12.96 -9.34
N VAL A 39 7.92 -13.03 -10.34
CA VAL A 39 7.27 -11.84 -10.90
C VAL A 39 6.38 -11.16 -9.85
N ASN A 40 5.54 -11.91 -9.13
CA ASN A 40 4.76 -11.35 -8.04
C ASN A 40 5.66 -10.73 -6.95
N LEU A 41 6.79 -11.37 -6.63
CA LEU A 41 7.76 -10.82 -5.67
C LEU A 41 8.28 -9.44 -6.10
N LEU A 42 8.63 -9.26 -7.37
CA LEU A 42 9.05 -7.96 -7.88
C LEU A 42 7.95 -6.90 -7.68
N PHE A 43 6.72 -7.21 -8.05
CA PHE A 43 5.61 -6.29 -7.90
C PHE A 43 5.26 -5.97 -6.43
N VAL A 44 5.54 -6.88 -5.51
CA VAL A 44 5.36 -6.66 -4.06
C VAL A 44 6.43 -5.74 -3.49
N PHE A 45 7.71 -5.95 -3.82
CA PHE A 45 8.82 -5.25 -3.17
C PHE A 45 9.32 -4.00 -3.90
N VAL A 46 9.22 -3.94 -5.22
CA VAL A 46 9.74 -2.81 -6.01
C VAL A 46 9.08 -1.48 -5.62
N PRO A 47 7.74 -1.35 -5.52
CA PRO A 47 7.13 -0.08 -5.15
C PRO A 47 7.56 0.42 -3.75
N PRO A 48 7.48 -0.40 -2.68
CA PRO A 48 8.01 -0.02 -1.35
C PRO A 48 9.49 0.42 -1.36
N VAL A 49 10.34 -0.28 -2.11
CA VAL A 49 11.76 0.07 -2.25
C VAL A 49 11.90 1.43 -2.92
N ILE A 50 11.17 1.70 -4.00
CA ILE A 50 11.16 3.00 -4.67
C ILE A 50 10.71 4.10 -3.70
N TRP A 51 9.68 3.88 -2.89
CA TRP A 51 9.22 4.87 -1.90
C TRP A 51 10.34 5.26 -0.93
N ILE A 52 11.03 4.26 -0.36
CA ILE A 52 12.15 4.47 0.56
C ILE A 52 13.29 5.24 -0.15
N VAL A 53 13.69 4.80 -1.34
CA VAL A 53 14.75 5.45 -2.12
C VAL A 53 14.42 6.92 -2.40
N VAL A 54 13.20 7.22 -2.83
CA VAL A 54 12.78 8.61 -3.12
C VAL A 54 12.79 9.46 -1.85
N VAL A 55 12.26 8.95 -0.73
CA VAL A 55 12.23 9.69 0.54
C VAL A 55 13.64 9.98 1.06
N LEU A 56 14.56 9.01 0.96
CA LEU A 56 15.96 9.17 1.39
C LEU A 56 16.74 10.13 0.48
N THR A 57 16.62 9.97 -0.84
CA THR A 57 17.32 10.82 -1.82
C THR A 57 16.84 12.27 -1.77
N ARG A 58 15.54 12.48 -1.56
CA ARG A 58 14.94 13.82 -1.38
C ARG A 58 15.15 14.42 0.01
N ARG A 59 15.79 13.69 0.94
CA ARG A 59 16.08 14.12 2.32
C ARG A 59 14.85 14.69 3.01
N VAL A 60 13.72 13.98 2.92
CA VAL A 60 12.46 14.44 3.50
C VAL A 60 12.61 14.59 5.02
N PRO A 61 12.13 15.69 5.62
CA PRO A 61 12.33 15.95 7.06
C PRO A 61 11.77 14.87 7.98
N ASN A 62 10.65 14.26 7.59
CA ASN A 62 10.01 13.16 8.32
C ASN A 62 9.78 11.95 7.40
N PRO A 63 10.79 11.08 7.22
CA PRO A 63 10.69 9.90 6.37
C PRO A 63 9.56 8.95 6.79
N PHE A 64 9.44 8.71 8.09
CA PHE A 64 8.44 7.80 8.65
C PHE A 64 7.02 8.25 8.31
N LEU A 65 6.67 9.49 8.65
CA LEU A 65 5.33 10.02 8.39
C LEU A 65 5.02 10.08 6.89
N THR A 66 6.02 10.40 6.06
CA THR A 66 5.84 10.46 4.61
C THR A 66 5.51 9.08 4.02
N LEU A 67 6.24 8.04 4.45
CA LEU A 67 6.00 6.67 4.01
C LEU A 67 4.69 6.09 4.58
N LEU A 68 4.33 6.46 5.81
CA LEU A 68 3.03 6.12 6.39
C LEU A 68 1.87 6.72 5.57
N ILE A 69 1.98 7.99 5.15
CA ILE A 69 0.98 8.64 4.29
C ILE A 69 0.91 7.95 2.91
N ILE A 70 2.05 7.62 2.29
CA ILE A 70 2.07 6.88 1.02
C ILE A 70 1.40 5.52 1.19
N GLY A 71 1.68 4.79 2.27
CA GLY A 71 1.03 3.52 2.61
C GLY A 71 -0.48 3.67 2.82
N ALA A 72 -0.93 4.72 3.51
CA ALA A 72 -2.35 5.00 3.68
C ALA A 72 -3.06 5.28 2.35
N LEU A 73 -2.45 6.10 1.48
CA LEU A 73 -2.95 6.36 0.12
C LEU A 73 -3.00 5.07 -0.72
N TYR A 74 -1.96 4.24 -0.61
CA TYR A 74 -1.94 2.92 -1.23
C TYR A 74 -3.09 2.04 -0.71
N GLY A 75 -3.35 2.01 0.60
CA GLY A 75 -4.48 1.28 1.18
C GLY A 75 -5.84 1.74 0.65
N VAL A 76 -6.00 3.04 0.41
CA VAL A 76 -7.19 3.59 -0.25
C VAL A 76 -7.30 3.11 -1.69
N PHE A 77 -6.22 3.18 -2.47
CA PHE A 77 -6.23 2.67 -3.85
C PHE A 77 -6.47 1.17 -3.91
N LEU A 78 -5.88 0.40 -2.99
CA LEU A 78 -6.11 -1.03 -2.84
C LEU A 78 -7.59 -1.34 -2.59
N ALA A 79 -8.22 -0.62 -1.66
CA ALA A 79 -9.65 -0.75 -1.39
C ALA A 79 -10.48 -0.44 -2.64
N ILE A 80 -10.20 0.69 -3.32
CA ILE A 80 -10.92 1.09 -4.53
C ILE A 80 -10.76 0.01 -5.62
N THR A 81 -9.54 -0.47 -5.87
CA THR A 81 -9.27 -1.48 -6.91
C THR A 81 -10.04 -2.76 -6.62
N HIS A 82 -9.99 -3.30 -5.39
CA HIS A 82 -10.77 -4.49 -5.04
C HIS A 82 -12.28 -4.29 -5.20
N GLN A 83 -12.80 -3.09 -4.89
CA GLN A 83 -14.22 -2.80 -5.07
C GLN A 83 -14.61 -2.69 -6.56
N LEU A 84 -13.75 -2.11 -7.39
CA LEU A 84 -13.97 -1.98 -8.83
C LEU A 84 -13.81 -3.31 -9.58
N LEU A 85 -12.86 -4.15 -9.17
CA LEU A 85 -12.58 -5.44 -9.80
C LEU A 85 -13.35 -6.62 -9.20
N TRP A 86 -14.15 -6.39 -8.15
CA TRP A 86 -14.80 -7.43 -7.36
C TRP A 86 -15.42 -8.57 -8.20
N ASP A 87 -16.29 -8.25 -9.15
CA ASP A 87 -17.00 -9.26 -9.93
C ASP A 87 -16.09 -10.01 -10.91
N LEU A 88 -15.04 -9.33 -11.40
CA LEU A 88 -14.02 -9.92 -12.28
C LEU A 88 -13.13 -10.89 -11.51
N SER A 89 -12.69 -10.52 -10.29
CA SER A 89 -11.84 -11.34 -9.44
C SER A 89 -12.51 -12.66 -9.04
N TRP A 90 -13.83 -12.67 -8.96
CA TRP A 90 -14.61 -13.82 -8.53
C TRP A 90 -15.38 -14.51 -9.67
N ALA A 91 -15.22 -14.06 -10.92
CA ALA A 91 -15.94 -14.59 -12.09
C ALA A 91 -17.47 -14.74 -11.85
N GLY A 92 -18.07 -13.75 -11.18
CA GLY A 92 -19.50 -13.76 -10.82
C GLY A 92 -19.89 -14.69 -9.65
N SER A 93 -18.93 -15.34 -8.99
CA SER A 93 -19.13 -16.21 -7.83
C SER A 93 -18.47 -15.64 -6.57
N PRO A 94 -18.96 -14.50 -6.03
CA PRO A 94 -18.32 -13.82 -4.91
C PRO A 94 -18.38 -14.66 -3.62
N PRO A 95 -17.46 -14.42 -2.68
CA PRO A 95 -17.41 -15.14 -1.42
C PRO A 95 -18.68 -14.95 -0.60
N THR A 96 -19.18 -16.04 -0.02
CA THR A 96 -20.33 -16.05 0.90
C THR A 96 -19.89 -16.44 2.30
N LEU A 97 -20.62 -15.97 3.31
CA LEU A 97 -20.39 -16.35 4.70
C LEU A 97 -20.96 -17.75 4.93
N GLY A 98 -20.23 -18.60 5.66
CA GLY A 98 -20.64 -19.97 5.98
C GLY A 98 -21.28 -20.12 7.36
N GLY A 99 -21.56 -21.37 7.75
CA GLY A 99 -22.07 -21.73 9.07
C GLY A 99 -23.42 -21.07 9.39
N ASN A 100 -23.57 -20.55 10.60
CA ASN A 100 -24.81 -19.88 11.05
C ASN A 100 -25.17 -18.61 10.26
N LEU A 101 -24.31 -18.17 9.34
CA LEU A 101 -24.50 -16.97 8.51
C LEU A 101 -24.84 -17.31 7.05
N SER A 102 -24.92 -18.60 6.66
CA SER A 102 -25.15 -19.01 5.27
C SER A 102 -26.55 -18.69 4.74
N THR A 103 -27.51 -18.41 5.63
CA THR A 103 -28.89 -18.06 5.29
C THR A 103 -29.12 -16.56 5.21
N LEU A 104 -28.06 -15.75 5.27
CA LEU A 104 -28.19 -14.30 5.16
C LEU A 104 -28.67 -13.90 3.75
N PRO A 105 -29.39 -12.78 3.62
CA PRO A 105 -29.73 -12.24 2.31
C PRO A 105 -28.48 -11.93 1.49
N PRO A 106 -28.50 -12.04 0.15
CA PRO A 106 -27.35 -11.75 -0.71
C PRO A 106 -26.70 -10.39 -0.46
N ALA A 107 -27.52 -9.36 -0.19
CA ALA A 107 -27.05 -8.02 0.13
C ALA A 107 -26.19 -7.98 1.41
N ALA A 108 -26.52 -8.79 2.43
CA ALA A 108 -25.77 -8.86 3.67
C ALA A 108 -24.42 -9.57 3.48
N HIS A 109 -24.38 -10.65 2.70
CA HIS A 109 -23.12 -11.29 2.32
C HIS A 109 -22.18 -10.32 1.61
N ALA A 110 -22.70 -9.59 0.61
CA ALA A 110 -21.93 -8.59 -0.13
C ALA A 110 -21.44 -7.45 0.77
N ALA A 111 -22.33 -6.86 1.59
CA ALA A 111 -21.99 -5.74 2.46
C ALA A 111 -20.88 -6.11 3.47
N ILE A 112 -20.98 -7.29 4.08
CA ILE A 112 -20.00 -7.75 5.07
C ILE A 112 -18.66 -8.05 4.40
N THR A 113 -18.65 -8.90 3.36
CA THR A 113 -17.39 -9.31 2.70
C THR A 113 -16.67 -8.14 2.06
N ARG A 114 -17.39 -7.24 1.38
CA ARG A 114 -16.83 -6.02 0.79
C ARG A 114 -16.37 -5.03 1.86
N GLY A 115 -17.11 -4.89 2.96
CA GLY A 115 -16.70 -4.09 4.11
C GLY A 115 -15.38 -4.57 4.72
N PHE A 116 -15.23 -5.88 4.93
CA PHE A 116 -13.97 -6.48 5.38
C PHE A 116 -12.83 -6.26 4.39
N ALA A 117 -13.09 -6.36 3.08
CA ALA A 117 -12.09 -6.06 2.06
C ALA A 117 -11.61 -4.61 2.13
N VAL A 118 -12.50 -3.64 2.34
CA VAL A 118 -12.12 -2.23 2.52
C VAL A 118 -11.27 -2.04 3.78
N ILE A 119 -11.71 -2.55 4.93
CA ILE A 119 -10.98 -2.39 6.20
C ILE A 119 -9.60 -3.05 6.11
N SER A 120 -9.53 -4.27 5.59
CA SER A 120 -8.26 -4.99 5.43
C SER A 120 -7.32 -4.30 4.44
N SER A 121 -7.83 -3.69 3.38
CA SER A 121 -7.02 -2.90 2.44
C SER A 121 -6.38 -1.69 3.12
N LEU A 122 -7.16 -0.94 3.91
CA LEU A 122 -6.67 0.22 4.64
C LEU A 122 -5.61 -0.18 5.68
N LEU A 123 -5.88 -1.24 6.45
CA LEU A 123 -4.93 -1.78 7.42
C LEU A 123 -3.65 -2.27 6.74
N THR A 124 -3.77 -2.98 5.61
CA THR A 124 -2.63 -3.45 4.82
C THR A 124 -1.77 -2.27 4.37
N GLY A 125 -2.39 -1.22 3.81
CA GLY A 125 -1.68 -0.01 3.40
C GLY A 125 -0.95 0.67 4.56
N LEU A 126 -1.61 0.80 5.72
CA LEU A 126 -1.00 1.36 6.92
C LEU A 126 0.17 0.52 7.43
N ILE A 127 0.04 -0.81 7.46
CA ILE A 127 1.11 -1.72 7.89
C ILE A 127 2.31 -1.61 6.95
N VAL A 128 2.09 -1.65 5.62
CA VAL A 128 3.17 -1.48 4.63
C VAL A 128 3.83 -0.10 4.79
N GLY A 129 3.04 0.95 4.96
CA GLY A 129 3.55 2.31 5.22
C GLY A 129 4.35 2.42 6.51
N ALA A 130 3.92 1.76 7.59
CA ALA A 130 4.62 1.75 8.86
C ALA A 130 5.94 0.97 8.79
N VAL A 131 5.94 -0.21 8.17
CA VAL A 131 7.14 -1.05 7.99
C VAL A 131 8.17 -0.32 7.13
N THR A 132 7.75 0.20 5.98
CA THR A 132 8.65 0.97 5.10
C THR A 132 9.11 2.26 5.76
N GLY A 133 8.22 2.95 6.48
CA GLY A 133 8.52 4.14 7.27
C GLY A 133 9.58 3.89 8.32
N LEU A 134 9.47 2.79 9.06
CA LEU A 134 10.45 2.38 10.06
C LEU A 134 11.80 2.08 9.40
N ALA A 135 11.81 1.34 8.29
CA ALA A 135 13.02 1.05 7.54
C ALA A 135 13.70 2.33 7.02
N GLY A 136 12.96 3.23 6.37
CA GLY A 136 13.47 4.50 5.87
C GLY A 136 14.00 5.40 6.99
N TRP A 137 13.31 5.43 8.14
CA TRP A 137 13.79 6.16 9.31
C TRP A 137 15.10 5.59 9.86
N LEU A 138 15.19 4.27 10.06
CA LEU A 138 16.40 3.59 10.53
C LEU A 138 17.59 3.85 9.60
N ILE A 139 17.40 3.73 8.29
CA ILE A 139 18.45 4.00 7.30
C ILE A 139 18.93 5.45 7.41
N SER A 140 18.00 6.42 7.50
CA SER A 140 18.38 7.84 7.60
C SER A 140 19.22 8.14 8.86
N ARG A 141 18.90 7.49 9.99
CA ARG A 141 19.65 7.62 11.25
C ARG A 141 21.06 7.03 11.14
N ILE A 142 21.21 5.88 10.50
CA ILE A 142 22.51 5.23 10.31
C ILE A 142 23.39 6.06 9.37
N SER A 143 22.86 6.51 8.23
CA SER A 143 23.61 7.34 7.28
C SER A 143 24.01 8.70 7.86
N GLY A 144 23.16 9.31 8.68
CA GLY A 144 23.50 10.54 9.42
C GLY A 144 24.66 10.34 10.40
N ARG A 145 24.69 9.23 11.13
CA ARG A 145 25.78 8.88 12.05
C ARG A 145 27.11 8.65 11.32
N ILE A 146 27.10 7.88 10.23
CA ILE A 146 28.30 7.59 9.43
C ILE A 146 28.91 8.88 8.86
N ARG A 147 28.08 9.81 8.39
CA ARG A 147 28.57 11.07 7.82
C ARG A 147 29.23 11.97 8.86
N MET A 148 28.73 12.01 10.10
CA MET A 148 29.36 12.80 11.18
C MET A 148 30.72 12.21 11.60
N ASN A 149 30.86 10.88 11.61
CA ASN A 149 32.13 10.22 11.96
C ASN A 149 33.23 10.41 10.90
N ARG A 150 32.90 10.81 9.66
CA ARG A 150 33.88 11.04 8.58
C ARG A 150 34.44 12.46 8.55
N VAL A 151 33.89 13.37 9.37
CA VAL A 151 34.27 14.80 9.43
C VAL A 151 35.08 15.12 10.70
N ARG A 152 35.25 14.14 11.59
CA ARG A 152 36.21 14.18 12.70
C ARG A 152 37.46 13.41 12.33
#